data_AF-A0AAD8MDD6-F1
#
_entry.id   AF-A0AAD8MDD6-F1
#
_cell.length_a   1.000
_cell.length_b   1.000
_cell.length_c   1.000
_cell.angle_alpha   90.00
_cell.angle_beta   90.00
_cell.angle_gamma   90.00
#
_symmetry.space_group_name_H-M   'P 1'
#
loop_
_entity.id
_entity.type
_entity.pdbx_description
1 polymer ?
#
loop_
_entity_poly.entity_id
_entity_poly.type
_entity_poly.pdbx_seq_one_letter_code
_entity_poly.pdbx_strand_id
1 'polypeptide(L)'
;MRIEKDWMIHCKKQELRSNVSEICSSKEEIMERVGNIAGLKTPIVVYLADSLLEDKSILNGWEEGLLPFEKKKLGVVDIYKKHPYLIQSAIDYEVCSRASVFAGNSFSTFSSLVVLDRTQRMIRTGVSRPCSINVRWPSYAYNILGESKGPRQWMTNMSARSLKAIGYGSNDISC
;
A
#
# COMPACT_ATOMS: atom_id res chain seq x y z
N MET A 1 -5.70 -2.24 3.83
CA MET A 1 -6.04 -0.84 3.47
C MET A 1 -6.20 -0.08 4.76
N ARG A 2 -5.75 1.18 4.85
CA ARG A 2 -5.94 2.02 6.03
C ARG A 2 -7.26 2.79 5.95
N ILE A 3 -8.33 2.14 6.37
CA ILE A 3 -9.72 2.65 6.31
C ILE A 3 -10.50 2.34 7.60
N GLU A 4 -9.82 1.78 8.60
CA GLU A 4 -10.40 1.44 9.90
C GLU A 4 -10.89 2.71 10.61
N LYS A 5 -11.92 2.60 11.45
CA LYS A 5 -12.57 3.77 12.06
C LYS A 5 -11.60 4.64 12.87
N ASP A 6 -10.71 4.02 13.63
CA ASP A 6 -9.66 4.69 14.39
C ASP A 6 -8.65 5.40 13.48
N TRP A 7 -8.22 4.73 12.40
CA TRP A 7 -7.39 5.34 11.36
C TRP A 7 -8.08 6.56 10.74
N MET A 8 -9.35 6.43 10.35
CA MET A 8 -10.09 7.54 9.72
C MET A 8 -10.24 8.75 10.65
N ILE A 9 -10.40 8.52 11.95
CA ILE A 9 -10.41 9.62 12.94
C ILE A 9 -9.01 10.23 13.07
N HIS A 10 -7.96 9.40 13.10
CA HIS A 10 -6.58 9.85 13.22
C HIS A 10 -6.14 10.68 12.01
N CYS A 11 -6.33 10.16 10.80
CA CYS A 11 -5.90 10.81 9.58
C CYS A 11 -6.62 12.17 9.39
N LYS A 12 -7.93 12.25 9.65
CA LYS A 12 -8.69 13.51 9.50
C LYS A 12 -8.20 14.60 10.46
N LYS A 13 -7.87 14.22 11.70
CA LYS A 13 -7.27 15.17 12.66
C LYS A 13 -5.90 15.64 12.20
N GLN A 14 -5.11 14.76 11.60
CA GLN A 14 -3.80 15.10 11.09
C GLN A 14 -3.89 16.02 9.87
N GLU A 15 -4.80 15.74 8.93
CA GLU A 15 -5.11 16.59 7.78
C GLU A 15 -5.47 18.01 8.19
N LEU A 16 -6.39 18.15 9.16
CA LEU A 16 -6.79 19.45 9.71
C LEU A 16 -5.59 20.22 10.31
N ARG A 17 -4.72 19.53 11.05
CA ARG A 17 -3.55 20.15 11.69
C ARG A 17 -2.47 20.56 10.69
N SER A 18 -2.28 19.76 9.64
CA SER A 18 -1.25 19.96 8.63
C SER A 18 -1.75 20.77 7.43
N ASN A 19 -3.05 21.09 7.36
CA ASN A 19 -3.70 21.76 6.24
C ASN A 19 -3.48 21.05 4.89
N VAL A 20 -3.67 19.73 4.89
CA VAL A 20 -3.56 18.84 3.71
C VAL A 20 -4.78 17.94 3.62
N SER A 21 -5.04 17.33 2.46
CA SER A 21 -6.20 16.46 2.22
C SER A 21 -5.84 15.12 1.57
N GLU A 22 -4.57 14.72 1.63
CA GLU A 22 -4.02 13.56 0.93
C GLU A 22 -3.55 12.47 1.92
N ILE A 23 -4.10 12.42 3.14
CA ILE A 23 -3.74 11.41 4.14
C ILE A 23 -4.81 10.32 4.20
N CYS A 24 -6.06 10.73 4.35
CA CYS A 24 -7.22 9.86 4.37
C CYS A 24 -7.62 9.51 2.93
N SER A 25 -8.12 8.29 2.74
CA SER A 25 -8.81 7.92 1.49
C SER A 25 -10.04 7.10 1.82
N SER A 26 -11.12 7.30 1.05
CA SER A 26 -12.28 6.40 1.12
C SER A 26 -11.98 5.07 0.42
N LYS A 27 -12.83 4.06 0.62
CA LYS A 27 -12.67 2.78 -0.10
C LYS A 27 -12.82 2.98 -1.61
N GLU A 28 -13.75 3.84 -2.03
CA GLU A 28 -14.02 4.16 -3.44
C GLU A 28 -12.82 4.81 -4.09
N GLU A 29 -12.22 5.81 -3.41
CA GLU A 29 -11.01 6.49 -3.89
C GLU A 29 -9.84 5.52 -4.07
N ILE A 30 -9.68 4.57 -3.13
CA ILE A 30 -8.64 3.55 -3.22
C ILE A 30 -8.90 2.61 -4.39
N MET A 31 -10.13 2.10 -4.53
CA MET A 31 -10.50 1.20 -5.62
C MET A 31 -10.34 1.86 -6.99
N GLU A 32 -10.82 3.10 -7.15
CA GLU A 32 -10.70 3.86 -8.40
C GLU A 32 -9.23 4.08 -8.76
N ARG A 33 -8.41 4.55 -7.81
CA ARG A 33 -6.99 4.79 -8.09
C ARG A 33 -6.28 3.48 -8.43
N VAL A 34 -6.45 2.43 -7.63
CA VAL A 34 -5.79 1.14 -7.87
C VAL A 34 -6.22 0.51 -9.21
N GLY A 35 -7.48 0.70 -9.61
CA GLY A 35 -7.96 0.37 -10.95
C GLY A 35 -7.14 1.05 -12.06
N ASN A 36 -6.94 2.35 -11.92
CA ASN A 36 -6.21 3.18 -12.87
C ASN A 36 -4.67 2.98 -12.90
N ILE A 37 -4.12 1.93 -12.27
CA ILE A 37 -2.68 1.62 -12.39
C ILE A 37 -2.39 1.11 -13.81
N ALA A 38 -1.67 1.92 -14.58
CA ALA A 38 -1.28 1.56 -15.95
C ALA A 38 -0.39 0.31 -16.00
N GLY A 39 -0.64 -0.55 -16.99
CA GLY A 39 0.21 -1.72 -17.27
C GLY A 39 -0.06 -2.95 -16.38
N LEU A 40 -1.11 -2.92 -15.55
CA LEU A 40 -1.56 -4.13 -14.86
C LEU A 40 -1.98 -5.21 -15.85
N LYS A 41 -1.43 -6.42 -15.69
CA LYS A 41 -1.84 -7.59 -16.47
C LYS A 41 -3.07 -8.21 -15.82
N THR A 42 -4.24 -7.97 -16.39
CA THR A 42 -5.51 -8.55 -15.93
C THR A 42 -5.78 -9.91 -16.59
N PRO A 43 -6.48 -10.84 -15.90
CA PRO A 43 -6.95 -10.74 -14.53
C PRO A 43 -5.79 -10.82 -13.51
N ILE A 44 -5.90 -10.08 -12.41
CA ILE A 44 -4.92 -10.05 -11.33
C ILE A 44 -5.60 -10.19 -9.97
N VAL A 45 -5.00 -10.98 -9.09
CA VAL A 45 -5.47 -11.16 -7.71
C VAL A 45 -5.02 -9.98 -6.86
N VAL A 46 -5.96 -9.35 -6.16
CA VAL A 46 -5.70 -8.22 -5.26
C VAL A 46 -5.79 -8.71 -3.81
N TYR A 47 -4.65 -8.79 -3.12
CA TYR A 47 -4.61 -9.14 -1.70
C TYR A 47 -4.90 -7.92 -0.82
N LEU A 48 -5.90 -8.02 0.05
CA LEU A 48 -6.24 -6.96 1.00
C LEU A 48 -5.59 -7.24 2.36
N ALA A 49 -4.47 -6.56 2.62
CA ALA A 49 -3.81 -6.53 3.92
C ALA A 49 -4.61 -5.66 4.90
N ASP A 50 -5.62 -6.27 5.52
CA ASP A 50 -6.45 -5.66 6.56
C ASP A 50 -6.76 -6.69 7.66
N SER A 51 -6.68 -6.26 8.91
CA SER A 51 -7.08 -7.04 10.09
C SER A 51 -8.60 -7.12 10.27
N LEU A 52 -9.36 -6.23 9.62
CA LEU A 52 -10.79 -6.02 9.87
C LEU A 52 -11.58 -5.88 8.56
N LEU A 53 -11.50 -6.88 7.67
CA LEU A 53 -12.44 -7.06 6.55
C LEU A 53 -13.86 -7.42 7.04
N GLU A 54 -14.32 -6.84 8.15
CA GLU A 54 -15.69 -6.97 8.62
C GLU A 54 -16.67 -6.37 7.61
N ASP A 55 -16.24 -5.31 6.91
CA ASP A 55 -16.99 -4.73 5.80
C ASP A 55 -16.80 -5.54 4.51
N LYS A 56 -17.73 -6.47 4.27
CA LYS A 56 -17.76 -7.27 3.04
C LYS A 56 -17.96 -6.44 1.76
N SER A 57 -18.40 -5.18 1.86
CA SER A 57 -18.59 -4.33 0.67
C SER A 57 -17.27 -4.00 -0.03
N ILE A 58 -16.14 -4.12 0.66
CA ILE A 58 -14.80 -3.89 0.10
C ILE A 58 -14.39 -4.92 -0.96
N LEU A 59 -15.12 -6.04 -1.06
CA LEU A 59 -14.88 -7.08 -2.06
C LEU A 59 -15.59 -6.80 -3.40
N ASN A 60 -16.38 -5.74 -3.48
CA ASN A 60 -17.12 -5.33 -4.68
C ASN A 60 -16.68 -3.94 -5.14
N GLY A 61 -16.95 -3.60 -6.40
CA GLY A 61 -16.67 -2.25 -6.95
C GLY A 61 -15.25 -2.05 -7.48
N TRP A 62 -14.44 -3.12 -7.54
CA TRP A 62 -13.14 -3.09 -8.21
C TRP A 62 -13.30 -3.05 -9.73
N GLU A 63 -12.33 -2.43 -10.40
CA GLU A 63 -12.27 -2.40 -11.86
C GLU A 63 -12.19 -3.81 -12.47
N GLU A 64 -12.67 -3.97 -13.71
CA GLU A 64 -12.71 -5.24 -14.40
C GLU A 64 -11.34 -5.94 -14.42
N GLY A 65 -11.32 -7.22 -14.04
CA GLY A 65 -10.10 -8.01 -13.96
C GLY A 65 -9.29 -7.86 -12.66
N LEU A 66 -9.64 -6.94 -11.77
CA LEU A 66 -9.13 -6.91 -10.40
C LEU A 66 -9.96 -7.83 -9.50
N LEU A 67 -9.35 -8.89 -9.00
CA LEU A 67 -10.02 -9.94 -8.23
C LEU A 67 -9.64 -9.85 -6.75
N PRO A 68 -10.42 -9.14 -5.91
CA PRO A 68 -10.11 -9.00 -4.49
C PRO A 68 -10.17 -10.34 -3.76
N PHE A 69 -9.10 -10.65 -3.04
CA PHE A 69 -8.94 -11.82 -2.21
C PHE A 69 -8.80 -11.43 -0.74
N GLU A 70 -9.76 -11.89 0.06
CA GLU A 70 -9.70 -11.80 1.51
C GLU A 70 -8.85 -12.93 2.10
N LYS A 71 -8.24 -12.69 3.26
CA LYS A 71 -7.47 -13.70 4.01
C LYS A 71 -8.28 -14.95 4.31
N LYS A 72 -9.61 -14.82 4.49
CA LYS A 72 -10.52 -15.95 4.73
C LYS A 72 -10.50 -16.96 3.59
N LYS A 73 -10.43 -16.50 2.34
CA LYS A 73 -10.36 -17.37 1.17
C LYS A 73 -9.03 -18.11 1.04
N LEU A 74 -7.98 -17.64 1.72
CA LEU A 74 -6.69 -18.34 1.78
C LEU A 74 -6.71 -19.52 2.77
N GLY A 75 -7.79 -19.70 3.55
CA GLY A 75 -7.89 -20.80 4.52
C GLY A 75 -6.96 -20.67 5.73
N VAL A 76 -6.26 -19.54 5.89
CA VAL A 76 -5.25 -19.32 6.94
C VAL A 76 -5.76 -18.52 8.12
N VAL A 77 -7.02 -18.07 8.10
CA VAL A 77 -7.57 -17.17 9.14
C VAL A 77 -7.49 -17.79 10.53
N ASP A 78 -7.79 -19.08 10.67
CA ASP A 78 -7.73 -19.75 11.97
C ASP A 78 -6.30 -19.94 12.48
N ILE A 79 -5.31 -19.93 11.58
CA ILE A 79 -3.89 -19.91 11.93
C ILE A 79 -3.51 -18.51 12.40
N TYR A 80 -3.90 -17.47 11.66
CA TYR A 80 -3.56 -16.08 11.98
C TYR A 80 -4.17 -15.63 13.30
N LYS A 81 -5.44 -15.98 13.55
CA LYS A 81 -6.16 -15.64 14.79
C LYS A 81 -5.52 -16.21 16.06
N LYS A 82 -4.72 -17.27 15.94
CA LYS A 82 -3.98 -17.85 17.07
C LYS A 82 -2.76 -17.03 17.47
N HIS A 83 -2.34 -16.08 16.64
CA HIS A 83 -1.16 -15.27 16.89
C HIS A 83 -1.50 -13.85 17.33
N PRO A 84 -0.64 -13.20 18.14
CA PRO A 84 -0.79 -11.78 18.45
C PRO A 84 -0.85 -10.91 17.20
N TYR A 85 -1.48 -9.74 17.31
CA TYR A 85 -1.63 -8.77 16.21
C TYR A 85 -0.32 -8.48 15.47
N LEU A 86 0.80 -8.35 16.19
CA LEU A 86 2.12 -8.12 15.61
C LEU A 86 2.54 -9.21 14.61
N ILE A 87 2.26 -10.48 14.94
CA ILE A 87 2.59 -11.59 14.05
C ILE A 87 1.65 -11.61 12.85
N GLN A 88 0.36 -11.35 13.04
CA GLN A 88 -0.58 -11.21 11.92
C GLN A 88 -0.13 -10.12 10.95
N SER A 89 0.35 -9.00 11.49
CA SER A 89 0.89 -7.88 10.72
C SER A 89 2.20 -8.26 10.00
N ALA A 90 3.07 -9.05 10.63
CA ALA A 90 4.30 -9.54 10.00
C ALA A 90 4.01 -10.44 8.80
N ILE A 91 2.91 -11.22 8.83
CA ILE A 91 2.52 -12.03 7.68
C ILE A 91 1.98 -11.16 6.55
N ASP A 92 1.14 -10.16 6.85
CA ASP A 92 0.68 -9.19 5.86
C ASP A 92 1.86 -8.45 5.23
N TYR A 93 2.85 -8.08 6.03
CA TYR A 93 4.09 -7.46 5.57
C TYR A 93 4.81 -8.37 4.57
N GLU A 94 4.91 -9.66 4.86
CA GLU A 94 5.59 -10.62 3.98
C GLU A 94 4.86 -10.81 2.65
N VAL A 95 3.53 -10.85 2.66
CA VAL A 95 2.72 -10.92 1.43
C VAL A 95 2.90 -9.64 0.61
N CYS A 96 2.78 -8.47 1.24
CA CYS A 96 2.92 -7.17 0.60
C CYS A 96 4.33 -6.94 0.03
N SER A 97 5.39 -7.34 0.75
CA SER A 97 6.77 -7.19 0.30
C SER A 97 7.08 -8.02 -0.94
N ARG A 98 6.44 -9.20 -1.07
CA ARG A 98 6.62 -10.12 -2.21
C ARG A 98 5.67 -9.88 -3.38
N ALA A 99 4.62 -9.07 -3.21
CA ALA A 99 3.62 -8.82 -4.25
C ALA A 99 4.26 -8.27 -5.54
N SER A 100 3.67 -8.60 -6.70
CA SER A 100 4.12 -8.08 -8.00
C SER A 100 3.99 -6.56 -8.06
N VAL A 101 2.89 -6.02 -7.53
CA VAL A 101 2.59 -4.59 -7.37
C VAL A 101 2.13 -4.35 -5.93
N PHE A 102 2.58 -3.26 -5.33
CA PHE A 102 2.13 -2.85 -3.99
C PHE A 102 1.47 -1.48 -4.03
N ALA A 103 0.32 -1.34 -3.37
CA ALA A 103 -0.35 -0.06 -3.15
C ALA A 103 -0.63 0.11 -1.65
N GLY A 104 -0.14 1.20 -1.06
CA GLY A 104 -0.23 1.48 0.37
C GLY A 104 -0.56 2.93 0.67
N ASN A 105 -0.76 3.24 1.95
CA ASN A 105 -0.96 4.62 2.41
C ASN A 105 0.40 5.21 2.82
N SER A 106 0.80 6.36 2.27
CA SER A 106 2.12 6.94 2.54
C SER A 106 2.32 7.46 3.97
N PHE A 107 1.25 7.66 4.73
CA PHE A 107 1.31 8.01 6.16
C PHE A 107 1.29 6.78 7.07
N SER A 108 1.18 5.57 6.51
CA SER A 108 1.24 4.34 7.27
C SER A 108 2.66 3.83 7.39
N THR A 109 3.20 3.80 8.61
CA THR A 109 4.52 3.21 8.90
C THR A 109 4.67 1.77 8.41
N PHE A 110 3.59 0.99 8.43
CA PHE A 110 3.53 -0.34 7.83
C PHE A 110 3.84 -0.31 6.33
N SER A 111 3.17 0.60 5.59
CA SER A 111 3.36 0.71 4.15
C SER A 111 4.75 1.25 3.83
N SER A 112 5.23 2.23 4.59
CA SER A 112 6.59 2.78 4.42
C SER A 112 7.67 1.72 4.67
N LEU A 113 7.45 0.79 5.60
CA LEU A 113 8.37 -0.35 5.81
C LEU A 113 8.38 -1.29 4.59
N VAL A 114 7.21 -1.60 4.02
CA VAL A 114 7.10 -2.42 2.80
C VAL A 114 7.83 -1.74 1.63
N VAL A 115 7.62 -0.44 1.43
CA VAL A 115 8.26 0.31 0.34
C VAL A 115 9.77 0.42 0.54
N LEU A 116 10.25 0.59 1.78
CA LEU A 116 11.68 0.58 2.08
C LEU A 116 12.33 -0.76 1.68
N ASP A 117 11.76 -1.90 2.08
CA ASP A 117 12.30 -3.21 1.71
C ASP A 117 12.28 -3.44 0.20
N ARG A 118 11.16 -3.11 -0.46
CA ARG A 118 11.02 -3.23 -1.91
C ARG A 118 12.04 -2.34 -2.64
N THR A 119 12.21 -1.10 -2.21
CA THR A 119 13.19 -0.15 -2.76
C THR A 119 14.61 -0.70 -2.62
N GLN A 120 14.99 -1.18 -1.42
CA GLN A 120 16.31 -1.77 -1.19
C GLN A 120 16.55 -3.01 -2.07
N ARG A 121 15.53 -3.87 -2.21
CA ARG A 121 15.60 -5.06 -3.07
C ARG A 121 15.80 -4.71 -4.54
N MET A 122 15.13 -3.67 -5.02
CA MET A 122 15.27 -3.18 -6.40
C MET A 122 16.67 -2.62 -6.66
N ILE A 123 17.22 -1.83 -5.73
CA ILE A 123 18.58 -1.30 -5.84
C ILE A 123 19.61 -2.43 -5.86
N ARG A 124 19.48 -3.42 -4.96
CA ARG A 124 20.38 -4.59 -4.90
C ARG A 124 20.36 -5.44 -6.17
N THR A 125 19.26 -5.43 -6.92
CA THR A 125 19.12 -6.17 -8.19
C THR A 125 19.50 -5.34 -9.42
N GLY A 126 20.05 -4.14 -9.24
CA GLY A 126 20.57 -3.30 -10.32
C GLY A 126 19.51 -2.51 -11.08
N VAL A 127 18.31 -2.32 -10.52
CA VAL A 127 17.28 -1.48 -11.13
C VAL A 127 17.74 -0.01 -11.09
N SER A 128 18.04 0.56 -12.26
CA SER A 128 18.57 1.93 -12.40
C SER A 128 17.50 3.03 -12.47
N ARG A 129 16.27 2.68 -12.88
CA ARG A 129 15.12 3.60 -12.98
C ARG A 129 13.88 3.04 -12.29
N PRO A 130 13.81 3.15 -10.96
CA PRO A 130 12.81 2.43 -10.19
C PRO A 130 11.41 3.12 -10.18
N CYS A 131 11.26 4.30 -10.77
CA CYS A 131 9.99 4.99 -11.07
C CYS A 131 9.64 5.05 -12.57
N SER A 132 9.94 4.01 -13.34
CA SER A 132 9.53 3.93 -14.75
C SER A 132 8.32 3.02 -14.94
N ILE A 133 7.69 3.08 -16.12
CA ILE A 133 6.45 2.35 -16.41
C ILE A 133 6.64 0.81 -16.39
N ASN A 134 7.87 0.32 -16.56
CA ASN A 134 8.18 -1.11 -16.68
C ASN A 134 9.16 -1.59 -15.60
N VAL A 135 8.88 -1.24 -14.35
CA VAL A 135 9.75 -1.59 -13.22
C VAL A 135 9.34 -2.91 -12.58
N ARG A 136 10.33 -3.67 -12.12
CA ARG A 136 10.12 -4.86 -11.29
C ARG A 136 9.75 -4.44 -9.88
N TRP A 137 8.57 -4.84 -9.41
CA TRP A 137 8.02 -4.54 -8.07
C TRP A 137 7.65 -3.07 -7.82
N PRO A 138 6.84 -2.43 -8.68
CA PRO A 138 6.41 -1.06 -8.46
C PRO A 138 5.61 -0.97 -7.15
N SER A 139 5.72 0.20 -6.52
CA SER A 139 5.00 0.54 -5.29
C SER A 139 4.30 1.88 -5.50
N TYR A 140 3.12 2.03 -4.91
CA TYR A 140 2.28 3.21 -5.10
C TYR A 140 1.68 3.69 -3.77
N ALA A 141 1.58 5.01 -3.62
CA ALA A 141 0.84 5.67 -2.56
C ALA A 141 -0.58 5.95 -3.04
N TYR A 142 -1.55 5.15 -2.60
CA TYR A 142 -2.93 5.29 -3.07
C TYR A 142 -3.62 6.56 -2.59
N ASN A 143 -3.14 7.17 -1.53
CA ASN A 143 -3.73 8.37 -0.91
C ASN A 143 -3.33 9.66 -1.61
N ILE A 144 -2.39 9.59 -2.57
CA ILE A 144 -1.97 10.73 -3.37
C ILE A 144 -2.33 10.45 -4.82
N LEU A 145 -3.00 11.42 -5.45
CA LEU A 145 -3.35 11.35 -6.86
C LEU A 145 -2.06 11.35 -7.70
N GLY A 146 -1.92 10.34 -8.56
CA GLY A 146 -0.81 10.17 -9.49
C GLY A 146 -1.19 10.48 -10.93
N GLU A 147 -0.40 9.94 -11.85
CA GLU A 147 -0.67 10.02 -13.28
C GLU A 147 -1.89 9.17 -13.66
N SER A 148 -2.55 9.52 -14.77
CA SER A 148 -3.70 8.76 -15.32
C SER A 148 -4.84 8.51 -14.34
N LYS A 149 -5.05 9.41 -13.35
CA LYS A 149 -6.00 9.25 -12.24
C LYS A 149 -5.72 8.05 -11.32
N GLY A 150 -4.54 7.44 -11.46
CA GLY A 150 -4.07 6.36 -10.60
C GLY A 150 -3.40 6.86 -9.32
N PRO A 151 -2.82 5.96 -8.52
CA PRO A 151 -2.05 6.32 -7.34
C PRO A 151 -0.67 6.86 -7.73
N ARG A 152 -0.09 7.69 -6.86
CA ARG A 152 1.28 8.20 -7.05
C ARG A 152 2.30 7.07 -6.93
N GLN A 153 3.25 6.96 -7.86
CA GLN A 153 4.38 6.04 -7.70
C GLN A 153 5.19 6.41 -6.46
N TRP A 154 5.72 5.41 -5.77
CA TRP A 154 6.34 5.60 -4.47
C TRP A 154 7.59 4.75 -4.30
N MET A 155 8.70 5.42 -3.95
CA MET A 155 9.89 4.79 -3.42
C MET A 155 10.42 5.54 -2.21
N THR A 156 11.24 4.85 -1.43
CA THR A 156 12.01 5.46 -0.36
C THR A 156 13.21 6.22 -0.92
N ASN A 157 13.43 7.46 -0.48
CA ASN A 157 14.59 8.25 -0.88
C ASN A 157 15.88 7.72 -0.21
N MET A 158 16.54 6.78 -0.87
CA MET A 158 17.79 6.17 -0.39
C MET A 158 19.01 7.11 -0.47
N SER A 159 18.86 8.31 -1.05
CA SER A 159 19.93 9.32 -1.12
C SER A 159 19.88 10.35 0.02
N ALA A 160 18.89 10.26 0.91
CA ALA A 160 18.75 11.20 2.01
C ALA A 160 19.92 11.08 3.00
N ARG A 161 20.28 12.19 3.66
CA ARG A 161 21.47 12.28 4.53
C ARG A 161 21.25 11.77 5.96
N SER A 162 20.07 11.26 6.30
CA SER A 162 19.76 10.79 7.66
C SER A 162 18.90 9.53 7.66
N LEU A 163 19.11 8.65 8.63
CA LEU A 163 18.29 7.45 8.82
C LEU A 163 16.82 7.78 9.07
N LYS A 164 16.52 8.93 9.68
CA LYS A 164 15.15 9.40 9.88
C LYS A 164 14.45 9.65 8.54
N ALA A 165 15.16 10.20 7.56
CA ALA A 165 14.62 10.50 6.24
C ALA A 165 14.53 9.25 5.32
N ILE A 166 15.44 8.28 5.50
CA ILE A 166 15.41 6.98 4.78
C ILE A 166 14.46 5.98 5.47
N GLY A 167 14.02 6.27 6.69
CA GLY A 167 13.27 5.32 7.53
C GLY A 167 11.79 5.23 7.19
N TYR A 168 11.16 4.17 7.70
CA TYR A 168 9.71 3.90 7.59
C TYR A 168 8.82 4.94 8.32
N GLY A 169 9.42 5.91 9.01
CA GLY A 169 8.72 7.04 9.63
C GLY A 169 8.70 8.31 8.76
N SER A 170 9.32 8.27 7.57
CA SER A 170 9.21 9.34 6.60
C SER A 170 7.92 9.22 5.79
N ASN A 171 7.28 10.35 5.52
CA ASN A 171 6.14 10.47 4.60
C ASN A 171 6.59 10.95 3.21
N ASP A 172 7.90 11.08 3.00
CA ASP A 172 8.45 11.49 1.72
C ASP A 172 8.17 10.42 0.67
N ILE A 173 7.45 10.83 -0.38
CA ILE A 173 7.25 10.01 -1.56
C ILE A 173 8.24 10.50 -2.60
N SER A 174 9.18 9.63 -2.97
CA SER A 174 10.13 9.93 -4.04
C SER A 174 9.79 9.12 -5.29
N CYS A 175 9.40 9.86 -6.33
CA CYS A 175 9.35 9.59 -7.76
C CYS A 175 9.12 10.96 -8.41
#